data_AF-A0A7C7K986-F1
#
_entry.id   AF-A0A7C7K986-F1
#
_cell.length_a   1.000
_cell.length_b   1.000
_cell.length_c   1.000
_cell.angle_alpha   90.00
_cell.angle_beta   90.00
_cell.angle_gamma   90.00
#
_symmetry.space_group_name_H-M   'P 1'
#
loop_
_entity.id
_entity.type
_entity.pdbx_description
1 polymer ?
#
loop_
_entity_poly.entity_id
_entity_poly.type
_entity_poly.pdbx_seq_one_letter_code
_entity_poly.pdbx_strand_id
1 'polypeptide(L)' 'NIAGAIKLAKELGPGKTIVTVLCDKSDRYHSKLFNKEFLIINNLPIPNWL' A
#
# COMPACT_ATOMS: atom_id res chain seq x y z
N ASN A 1 0.91 -3.76 5.58
CA ASN A 1 -0.20 -4.10 6.51
C ASN A 1 -1.48 -4.51 5.76
N ILE A 2 -2.06 -3.62 4.95
CA ILE A 2 -3.33 -3.87 4.21
C ILE A 2 -3.29 -5.18 3.40
N ALA A 3 -2.23 -5.44 2.62
CA ALA A 3 -2.12 -6.68 1.84
C ALA A 3 -2.21 -7.95 2.70
N GLY A 4 -1.61 -7.94 3.89
CA GLY A 4 -1.71 -9.05 4.85
C GLY A 4 -3.11 -9.19 5.44
N ALA A 5 -3.76 -8.06 5.77
CA ALA A 5 -5.14 -8.07 6.27
C ALA A 5 -6.11 -8.64 5.23
N ILE A 6 -5.94 -8.29 3.94
CA ILE A 6 -6.74 -8.86 2.84
C ILE A 6 -6.50 -10.37 2.71
N LYS A 7 -5.24 -10.82 2.78
CA LYS A 7 -4.90 -12.24 2.73
C LYS A 7 -5.55 -13.01 3.88
N LEU A 8 -5.44 -12.50 5.11
CA LEU A 8 -6.04 -13.10 6.29
C LEU A 8 -7.58 -13.14 6.19
N ALA A 9 -8.22 -12.08 5.68
CA ALA A 9 -9.67 -12.06 5.48
C ALA A 9 -10.13 -13.16 4.51
N LYS A 10 -9.35 -13.44 3.45
CA LYS A 10 -9.64 -14.54 2.52
C LYS A 10 -9.49 -15.91 3.19
N GLU A 11 -8.49 -16.08 4.06
CA GLU A 11 -8.25 -17.33 4.79
C GLU A 11 -9.32 -17.61 5.86
N LEU A 12 -9.80 -16.57 6.55
CA LEU A 12 -10.80 -16.71 7.62
C LEU A 12 -12.26 -16.79 7.11
N GLY A 13 -12.50 -16.35 5.88
CA GLY A 13 -13.83 -16.35 5.26
C GLY A 13 -14.72 -15.16 5.64
N PRO A 14 -15.94 -15.10 5.07
CA PRO A 14 -16.84 -13.96 5.21
C PRO A 14 -17.41 -13.81 6.63
N GLY A 15 -17.92 -12.61 6.95
CA GLY A 15 -18.55 -12.31 8.24
C GLY A 15 -17.59 -12.02 9.39
N LYS A 16 -16.28 -11.84 9.10
CA LYS A 16 -15.25 -11.48 10.08
C LYS A 16 -14.81 -10.04 9.91
N THR A 17 -14.54 -9.36 11.03
CA THR A 17 -13.97 -8.02 11.05
C THR A 17 -12.47 -8.11 11.30
N ILE A 18 -11.67 -7.61 10.35
CA ILE A 18 -10.21 -7.59 10.46
C ILE A 18 -9.75 -6.14 10.66
N VAL A 19 -8.95 -5.92 11.70
CA VAL A 19 -8.35 -4.62 12.01
C VAL A 19 -6.87 -4.66 11.64
N THR A 20 -6.37 -3.58 11.05
CA THR A 20 -4.94 -3.41 10.77
C THR A 20 -4.52 -1.97 11.01
N VAL A 21 -3.22 -1.73 11.02
CA VAL A 21 -2.64 -0.43 11.37
C VAL A 21 -2.26 0.34 10.12
N LEU A 22 -2.59 1.64 10.12
CA LEU A 22 -2.04 2.65 9.21
C LEU A 22 -1.01 3.44 10.01
N CYS A 23 0.27 3.20 9.72
CA CYS A 23 1.35 3.54 10.63
C CYS A 23 1.66 5.05 10.67
N ASP A 24 1.62 5.73 9.53
CA ASP A 24 1.93 7.15 9.41
C ASP A 24 1.43 7.76 8.09
N LYS A 25 1.67 9.06 7.92
CA LYS A 25 1.31 9.81 6.71
C LYS A 25 2.35 9.63 5.62
N SER A 26 1.88 9.51 4.38
CA SER A 26 2.73 9.26 3.21
C SER A 26 3.60 10.44 2.79
N ASP A 27 3.28 11.68 3.21
CA ASP A 27 4.06 12.89 2.90
C ASP A 27 5.54 12.77 3.26
N ARG A 28 5.84 11.99 4.32
CA ARG A 28 7.21 11.69 4.76
C ARG A 28 8.04 10.96 3.70
N TYR A 29 7.39 10.33 2.72
CA TYR A 29 8.02 9.52 1.68
C TYR A 29 7.86 10.12 0.27
N HIS A 30 7.44 11.38 0.18
CA HIS A 30 7.10 12.04 -1.09
C HIS A 30 8.20 11.96 -2.15
N SER A 31 9.48 12.12 -1.75
CA SER A 31 10.63 12.07 -2.66
C SER A 31 10.87 10.72 -3.33
N LYS A 32 10.20 9.65 -2.88
CA LYS A 32 10.34 8.29 -3.42
C LYS A 32 9.00 7.70 -3.85
N LEU A 33 8.04 7.59 -2.91
CA LEU A 33 6.79 6.85 -3.11
C LEU A 33 5.90 7.48 -4.19
N PHE A 34 5.99 8.80 -4.38
CA PHE A 34 5.21 9.57 -5.37
C PHE A 34 6.11 10.29 -6.38
N ASN A 35 7.36 9.86 -6.53
CA ASN A 35 8.29 10.44 -7.49
C ASN A 35 8.39 9.53 -8.74
N LYS A 36 7.96 10.05 -9.90
CA LYS A 36 7.90 9.28 -11.15
C LYS A 36 9.26 8.73 -11.58
N GLU A 37 10.32 9.52 -11.48
CA GLU A 37 11.67 9.11 -11.87
C GLU A 37 12.18 7.97 -10.97
N PHE A 38 11.99 8.09 -9.65
CA PHE A 38 12.32 7.04 -8.69
C PHE A 38 11.56 5.74 -9.01
N LEU A 39 10.26 5.82 -9.30
CA LEU A 39 9.45 4.65 -9.62
C LEU A 39 9.92 3.97 -10.91
N ILE A 40 10.24 4.73 -11.98
CA ILE A 40 10.72 4.18 -13.25
C ILE A 40 12.06 3.46 -13.08
N ILE A 41 13.04 4.10 -12.42
CA ILE A 41 14.38 3.53 -12.21
C ILE A 41 14.30 2.21 -11.42
N ASN A 42 13.32 2.10 -10.51
CA ASN A 42 13.10 0.90 -9.70
C ASN A 42 12.08 -0.08 -10.30
N ASN A 43 11.59 0.16 -11.52
CA ASN A 43 10.57 -0.65 -12.20
C ASN A 43 9.30 -0.88 -11.34
N LEU A 44 8.82 0.19 -10.70
CA LEU A 44 7.64 0.20 -9.85
C LEU A 44 6.43 0.80 -10.57
N PRO A 45 5.19 0.40 -10.19
CA PRO A 45 3.98 0.96 -10.78
C PRO A 45 3.87 2.46 -10.49
N ILE A 46 3.44 3.21 -11.51
CA ILE A 46 3.22 4.66 -11.44
C ILE A 46 1.72 4.91 -11.19
N PRO A 47 1.34 5.70 -10.17
CA PRO A 47 -0.04 6.10 -9.98
C PRO A 47 -0.57 6.85 -11.20
N ASN A 48 -1.79 6.52 -11.66
CA ASN A 48 -2.38 7.13 -12.87
C ASN A 48 -2.71 8.63 -12.74
N TRP A 49 -2.78 9.14 -11.52
CA TRP A 49 -3.06 10.54 -11.22
C TRP A 49 -1.79 11.38 -11.04
N LEU A 50 -0.61 10.76 -11.07
CA LEU A 50 0.70 11.41 -10.96
C LEU A 50 1.24 11.76 -12.36
#